data_AF-A0A445LQ08-F1
#
_entry.id   AF-A0A445LQ08-F1
#
_cell.length_a   1.000
_cell.length_b   1.000
_cell.length_c   1.000
_cell.angle_alpha   90.00
_cell.angle_beta   90.00
_cell.angle_gamma   90.00
#
_symmetry.space_group_name_H-M   'P 1'
#
loop_
_entity.id
_entity.type
_entity.pdbx_description
1 polymer ?
#
loop_
_entity_poly.entity_id
_entity_poly.type
_entity_poly.pdbx_seq_one_letter_code
_entity_poly.pdbx_strand_id
1 'polypeptide(L)'
;MPPSFHRIIILNGTSASQERELALRSFKTGNTPILVATDVAARGLDIPRVAHVVNFDLPNDIDDYVHRIGRTGRAGKMGLATAFFNEGNFNMAKPLADLMQEANQEVPAWLSRYAARATYSGGNRNRKSGGSRFGGRDFRKEGSFNKATDYYGGGTGGGYCGNYGGGYGQGVPSAWD
;
A
#
# COMPACT_ATOMS: atom_id res chain seq x y z
N MET A 1 -35.79 -10.46 28.79
CA MET A 1 -35.28 -11.01 27.52
C MET A 1 -34.20 -12.02 27.85
N PRO A 2 -34.30 -13.29 27.43
CA PRO A 2 -33.20 -14.24 27.60
C PRO A 2 -31.99 -13.82 26.75
N PRO A 3 -30.75 -14.05 27.22
CA PRO A 3 -29.55 -13.73 26.45
C PRO A 3 -29.49 -14.58 25.18
N SER A 4 -29.35 -13.92 24.04
CA SER A 4 -29.19 -14.56 22.73
C SER A 4 -27.73 -15.00 22.57
N PHE A 5 -27.43 -16.26 22.91
CA PHE A 5 -26.09 -16.81 22.65
C PHE A 5 -25.93 -17.08 21.16
N HIS A 6 -25.10 -16.27 20.50
CA HIS A 6 -24.74 -16.47 19.11
C HIS A 6 -23.53 -17.39 19.03
N ARG A 7 -23.56 -18.38 18.13
CA ARG A 7 -22.39 -19.23 17.87
C ARG A 7 -21.41 -18.45 16.99
N ILE A 8 -20.17 -18.32 17.46
CA ILE A 8 -19.11 -17.56 16.82
C ILE A 8 -17.94 -18.49 16.54
N ILE A 9 -17.33 -18.34 15.37
CA ILE A 9 -16.04 -18.99 15.06
C ILE A 9 -14.95 -17.93 14.96
N ILE A 10 -13.79 -18.21 15.54
CA ILE A 10 -12.61 -17.35 15.49
C ILE A 10 -11.54 -18.04 14.64
N LEU A 11 -11.05 -17.35 13.61
CA LEU A 11 -9.91 -17.74 12.81
C LEU A 11 -8.73 -16.82 13.09
N ASN A 12 -7.64 -17.39 13.60
CA ASN A 12 -6.41 -16.67 13.87
C ASN A 12 -5.20 -17.37 13.21
N GLY A 13 -4.04 -16.71 13.22
CA GLY A 13 -2.84 -17.19 12.53
C GLY A 13 -2.31 -18.54 13.05
N THR A 14 -2.73 -18.96 14.25
CA THR A 14 -2.31 -20.21 14.89
C THR A 14 -3.25 -21.39 14.62
N SER A 15 -4.44 -21.17 14.03
CA SER A 15 -5.38 -22.25 13.71
C SER A 15 -4.80 -23.19 12.65
N ALA A 16 -4.94 -24.50 12.85
CA ALA A 16 -4.49 -25.50 11.88
C ALA A 16 -5.34 -25.46 10.60
N SER A 17 -4.76 -25.78 9.43
CA SER A 17 -5.46 -25.72 8.14
C SER A 17 -6.78 -26.51 8.13
N GLN A 18 -6.80 -27.69 8.77
CA GLN A 18 -8.00 -28.52 8.88
C GLN A 18 -9.08 -27.86 9.74
N GLU A 19 -8.72 -27.21 10.85
CA GLU A 19 -9.66 -26.47 11.68
C GLU A 19 -10.24 -25.27 10.94
N ARG A 20 -9.40 -24.56 10.16
CA ARG A 20 -9.86 -23.44 9.31
C ARG A 20 -10.89 -23.91 8.29
N GLU A 21 -10.68 -25.06 7.67
CA GLU A 21 -11.62 -25.60 6.70
C GLU A 21 -12.94 -26.03 7.36
N LEU A 22 -12.89 -26.72 8.50
CA LEU A 22 -14.09 -27.10 9.26
C LEU A 22 -14.89 -25.89 9.72
N ALA A 23 -14.20 -24.86 10.22
CA ALA A 23 -14.77 -23.57 10.59
C ALA A 23 -15.50 -22.92 9.41
N LEU A 24 -14.84 -22.83 8.25
CA LEU A 24 -15.44 -22.26 7.05
C LEU A 24 -16.63 -23.07 6.55
N ARG A 25 -16.56 -24.41 6.61
CA ARG A 25 -17.70 -25.27 6.25
C ARG A 25 -18.90 -24.98 7.15
N SER A 26 -18.70 -24.89 8.46
CA SER A 26 -19.76 -24.55 9.42
C SER A 26 -20.33 -23.15 9.20
N PHE A 27 -19.49 -22.18 8.80
CA PHE A 27 -19.94 -20.84 8.41
C PHE A 27 -20.77 -20.88 7.12
N LYS A 28 -20.30 -21.61 6.09
CA LYS A 28 -20.99 -21.78 4.80
C LYS A 28 -22.37 -22.43 4.95
N THR A 29 -22.52 -23.39 5.85
CA THR A 29 -23.81 -24.05 6.10
C THR A 29 -24.77 -23.23 6.96
N GLY A 30 -24.32 -22.12 7.54
CA GLY A 30 -25.12 -21.27 8.43
C GLY A 30 -25.25 -21.78 9.87
N ASN A 31 -24.63 -22.91 10.21
CA ASN A 31 -24.62 -23.45 11.58
C ASN A 31 -23.98 -22.48 12.58
N THR A 32 -23.06 -21.66 12.10
CA THR A 32 -22.33 -20.62 12.83
C THR A 32 -22.29 -19.38 11.96
N PRO A 33 -23.26 -18.46 12.09
CA PRO A 33 -23.43 -17.35 11.15
C PRO A 33 -22.45 -16.19 11.37
N ILE A 34 -21.62 -16.24 12.42
CA ILE A 34 -20.66 -15.20 12.75
C ILE A 34 -19.25 -15.78 12.67
N LEU A 35 -18.42 -15.16 11.82
CA LEU A 35 -17.01 -15.47 11.65
C LEU A 35 -16.17 -14.25 11.99
N VAL A 36 -15.26 -14.42 12.94
CA VAL A 36 -14.24 -13.43 13.30
C VAL A 36 -12.91 -13.91 12.73
N ALA A 37 -12.24 -13.08 11.93
CA ALA A 37 -10.97 -13.43 11.31
C ALA A 37 -9.99 -12.26 11.32
N THR A 38 -8.70 -12.56 11.44
CA THR A 38 -7.61 -11.59 11.16
C THR A 38 -7.15 -11.72 9.71
N ASP A 39 -6.52 -10.68 9.16
CA ASP A 39 -6.03 -10.70 7.77
C ASP A 39 -5.09 -11.88 7.49
N VAL A 40 -4.21 -12.20 8.45
CA VAL A 40 -3.27 -13.33 8.34
C VAL A 40 -4.02 -14.67 8.29
N ALA A 41 -5.11 -14.79 9.05
CA ALA A 41 -5.90 -16.01 9.07
C ALA A 41 -6.78 -16.16 7.81
N ALA A 42 -7.22 -15.05 7.22
CA ALA A 42 -8.08 -15.02 6.04
C ALA A 42 -7.33 -15.22 4.71
N ARG A 43 -6.01 -14.97 4.66
CA ARG A 43 -5.20 -15.20 3.46
C ARG A 43 -5.20 -16.68 3.07
N GLY A 44 -5.50 -16.96 1.80
CA GLY A 44 -5.60 -18.32 1.26
C GLY A 44 -6.93 -19.03 1.57
N LEU A 45 -7.85 -18.38 2.28
CA LEU A 45 -9.19 -18.89 2.51
C LEU A 45 -10.20 -18.22 1.56
N ASP A 46 -10.93 -19.03 0.81
CA ASP A 46 -12.08 -18.56 0.05
C ASP A 46 -13.29 -18.37 0.98
N ILE A 47 -13.33 -17.19 1.62
CA ILE A 47 -14.45 -16.77 2.44
C ILE A 47 -15.64 -16.49 1.50
N PRO A 48 -16.77 -17.21 1.70
CA PRO A 48 -17.95 -17.08 0.84
C PRO A 48 -18.53 -15.68 0.90
N ARG A 49 -19.38 -15.35 -0.07
CA ARG A 49 -20.13 -14.09 -0.10
C ARG A 49 -20.96 -13.94 1.18
N VAL A 50 -20.72 -12.85 1.91
CA VAL A 50 -21.42 -12.55 3.18
C VAL A 50 -22.43 -11.43 3.00
N ALA A 51 -23.47 -11.40 3.83
CA ALA A 51 -24.46 -10.32 3.84
C ALA A 51 -23.92 -9.02 4.47
N HIS A 52 -23.00 -9.15 5.43
CA HIS A 52 -22.44 -8.02 6.18
C HIS A 52 -20.97 -8.26 6.47
N VAL A 53 -20.14 -7.25 6.19
CA VAL A 53 -18.74 -7.18 6.62
C VAL A 53 -18.62 -6.13 7.73
N VAL A 54 -18.00 -6.49 8.84
CA VAL A 54 -17.67 -5.57 9.94
C VAL A 54 -16.16 -5.47 10.07
N ASN A 55 -15.61 -4.29 9.80
CA ASN A 55 -14.24 -3.96 10.10
C ASN A 55 -14.17 -3.51 11.56
N PHE A 56 -13.76 -4.42 12.45
CA PHE A 56 -13.55 -4.09 13.85
C PHE A 56 -12.37 -3.13 14.03
N ASP A 57 -11.26 -3.44 13.36
CA ASP A 57 -10.10 -2.56 13.22
C ASP A 57 -9.91 -2.24 11.72
N LEU A 58 -9.77 -0.96 11.39
CA LEU A 58 -9.47 -0.54 10.03
C LEU A 58 -8.07 -1.03 9.61
N PRO A 59 -7.90 -1.48 8.36
CA PRO A 59 -6.57 -1.80 7.84
C PRO A 59 -5.73 -0.51 7.71
N ASN A 60 -4.42 -0.68 7.51
CA ASN A 60 -3.51 0.46 7.32
C ASN A 60 -3.56 1.03 5.90
N ASP A 61 -4.12 0.29 4.95
CA ASP A 61 -4.23 0.62 3.53
C ASP A 61 -5.69 0.58 3.07
N ILE A 62 -6.06 1.49 2.16
CA ILE A 62 -7.38 1.54 1.54
C ILE A 62 -7.63 0.36 0.61
N ASP A 63 -6.60 -0.17 -0.06
CA ASP A 63 -6.76 -1.33 -0.95
C ASP A 63 -7.20 -2.56 -0.14
N ASP A 64 -6.59 -2.78 1.02
CA ASP A 64 -7.00 -3.83 1.95
C ASP A 64 -8.44 -3.62 2.45
N TYR A 65 -8.84 -2.38 2.72
CA TYR A 65 -10.22 -2.07 3.09
C TYR A 65 -11.20 -2.46 1.98
N VAL A 66 -10.91 -2.10 0.73
CA VAL A 66 -11.72 -2.46 -0.46
C VAL A 66 -11.78 -3.98 -0.62
N HIS A 67 -10.67 -4.70 -0.47
CA HIS A 67 -10.63 -6.16 -0.52
C HIS A 67 -11.48 -6.84 0.56
N ARG A 68 -11.54 -6.25 1.76
CA ARG A 68 -12.37 -6.73 2.88
C ARG A 68 -13.85 -6.50 2.63
N ILE A 69 -14.27 -5.28 2.27
CA ILE A 69 -15.69 -5.00 2.00
C ILE A 69 -16.17 -5.70 0.72
N GLY A 70 -15.26 -6.00 -0.21
CA GLY A 70 -15.54 -6.76 -1.43
C GLY A 70 -15.99 -8.21 -1.21
N ARG A 71 -16.06 -8.68 0.05
CA ARG A 71 -16.67 -9.96 0.45
C ARG A 71 -18.20 -9.91 0.51
N THR A 72 -18.80 -8.72 0.47
CA THR A 72 -20.26 -8.52 0.39
C THR A 72 -20.69 -7.87 -0.93
N GLY A 73 -22.00 -7.71 -1.17
CA GLY A 73 -22.54 -6.86 -2.23
C GLY A 73 -22.31 -7.34 -3.68
N ARG A 74 -22.36 -8.66 -3.94
CA ARG A 74 -22.12 -9.24 -5.28
C ARG A 74 -23.36 -9.93 -5.86
N ALA A 75 -23.38 -10.10 -7.18
CA ALA A 75 -24.44 -10.81 -7.94
C ALA A 75 -25.84 -10.22 -7.73
N GLY A 76 -25.95 -8.89 -7.75
CA GLY A 76 -27.23 -8.17 -7.63
C GLY A 76 -27.83 -8.16 -6.21
N LYS A 77 -27.16 -8.75 -5.22
CA LYS A 77 -27.56 -8.67 -3.82
C LYS A 77 -26.89 -7.49 -3.14
N MET A 78 -27.67 -6.71 -2.39
CA MET A 78 -27.15 -5.65 -1.53
C MET A 78 -26.28 -6.26 -0.41
N GLY A 79 -25.17 -5.59 -0.12
CA GLY A 79 -24.25 -5.95 0.94
C GLY A 79 -24.06 -4.78 1.88
N LEU A 80 -23.90 -5.07 3.18
CA LEU A 80 -23.61 -4.04 4.17
C LEU A 80 -22.13 -4.10 4.56
N ALA A 81 -21.50 -2.93 4.69
CA ALA A 81 -20.16 -2.81 5.25
C ALA A 81 -20.18 -1.78 6.38
N THR A 82 -19.74 -2.18 7.56
CA THR A 82 -19.60 -1.30 8.72
C THR A 82 -18.15 -1.28 9.15
N ALA A 83 -17.63 -0.11 9.50
CA ALA A 83 -16.28 0.02 10.02
C ALA A 83 -16.28 0.85 11.28
N PHE A 84 -15.52 0.41 12.28
CA PHE A 84 -15.21 1.23 13.43
C PHE A 84 -13.99 2.09 13.14
N PHE A 85 -14.10 3.38 13.45
CA PHE A 85 -13.07 4.37 13.23
C PHE A 85 -12.69 5.00 14.56
N ASN A 86 -11.39 5.14 14.81
CA ASN A 86 -10.85 5.87 15.94
C ASN A 86 -9.74 6.83 15.51
N GLU A 87 -9.21 7.62 16.44
CA GLU A 87 -8.16 8.61 16.17
C GLU A 87 -6.83 7.99 15.68
N GLY A 88 -6.57 6.73 16.01
CA GLY A 88 -5.43 5.97 15.51
C GLY A 88 -5.50 5.66 14.01
N ASN A 89 -6.69 5.72 13.40
CA ASN A 89 -6.91 5.48 11.97
C ASN A 89 -6.89 6.77 11.13
N PHE A 90 -6.22 7.81 11.62
CA PHE A 90 -6.19 9.12 10.98
C PHE A 90 -5.67 9.09 9.53
N ASN A 91 -4.70 8.22 9.25
CA ASN A 91 -4.17 7.98 7.90
C ASN A 91 -5.25 7.50 6.90
N MET A 92 -6.25 6.77 7.39
CA MET A 92 -7.34 6.23 6.58
C MET A 92 -8.46 7.25 6.35
N ALA A 93 -8.51 8.36 7.09
CA ALA A 93 -9.63 9.30 7.03
C ALA A 93 -9.84 9.90 5.63
N LYS A 94 -8.75 10.34 4.98
CA LYS A 94 -8.81 10.95 3.65
C LYS A 94 -9.16 9.92 2.56
N PRO A 95 -8.45 8.78 2.45
CA PRO A 95 -8.82 7.73 1.50
C PRO A 95 -10.25 7.21 1.67
N LEU A 96 -10.72 7.02 2.91
CA LEU A 96 -12.09 6.57 3.17
C LEU A 96 -13.13 7.60 2.75
N ALA A 97 -12.90 8.89 3.05
CA ALA A 97 -13.83 9.95 2.65
C ALA A 97 -13.95 10.03 1.12
N ASP A 98 -12.83 9.93 0.41
CA ASP A 98 -12.81 9.98 -1.06
C ASP A 98 -13.51 8.76 -1.66
N LEU A 99 -13.24 7.56 -1.13
CA LEU A 99 -13.90 6.32 -1.55
C LEU A 99 -15.43 6.38 -1.33
N MET A 100 -15.87 6.91 -0.19
CA MET A 100 -17.30 7.08 0.09
C MET A 100 -17.96 8.07 -0.86
N GLN A 101 -17.28 9.16 -1.24
CA GLN A 101 -17.78 10.11 -2.23
C GLN A 101 -17.89 9.48 -3.62
N GLU A 102 -16.86 8.74 -4.05
CA GLU A 102 -16.87 8.03 -5.34
C GLU A 102 -17.99 6.98 -5.40
N ALA A 103 -18.23 6.28 -4.30
CA ALA A 103 -19.32 5.30 -4.16
C ALA A 103 -20.70 5.94 -3.91
N ASN A 104 -20.82 7.27 -3.98
CA ASN A 104 -22.04 8.03 -3.74
C ASN A 104 -22.72 7.69 -2.39
N GLN A 105 -21.91 7.48 -1.35
CA GLN A 105 -22.33 7.25 0.03
C GLN A 105 -22.32 8.56 0.83
N GLU A 106 -23.18 8.63 1.85
CA GLU A 106 -23.18 9.77 2.76
C GLU A 106 -21.90 9.79 3.62
N VAL A 107 -21.03 10.78 3.38
CA VAL A 107 -19.82 10.96 4.19
C VAL A 107 -20.18 11.67 5.50
N PRO A 108 -19.93 11.06 6.66
CA PRO A 108 -20.18 11.73 7.92
C PRO A 108 -19.32 12.99 8.07
N ALA A 109 -19.92 14.08 8.54
CA ALA A 109 -19.23 15.37 8.68
C ALA A 109 -17.97 15.29 9.56
N TRP A 110 -17.97 14.40 10.57
CA TRP A 110 -16.80 14.16 11.40
C TRP A 110 -15.63 13.58 10.58
N LEU A 111 -15.89 12.64 9.67
CA LEU A 111 -14.87 12.00 8.84
C LEU A 111 -14.24 13.02 7.88
N SER A 112 -15.06 13.89 7.27
CA SER A 112 -14.57 14.97 6.41
C SER A 112 -13.62 15.92 7.15
N ARG A 113 -13.87 16.21 8.44
CA ARG A 113 -12.98 17.03 9.27
C ARG A 113 -11.63 16.34 9.51
N TYR A 114 -11.64 15.03 9.78
CA TYR A 114 -10.41 14.25 9.91
C TYR A 114 -9.63 14.19 8.59
N ALA A 115 -10.32 13.98 7.46
CA ALA A 115 -9.72 13.99 6.12
C ALA A 115 -9.08 15.35 5.77
N ALA A 116 -9.74 16.47 6.10
CA ALA A 116 -9.18 17.80 5.91
C ALA A 116 -7.89 17.98 6.71
N ARG A 117 -7.86 17.56 7.98
CA ARG A 117 -6.67 17.63 8.84
C ARG A 117 -5.52 16.75 8.35
N ALA A 118 -5.82 15.58 7.78
CA ALA A 118 -4.79 14.68 7.24
C ALA A 118 -3.97 15.34 6.13
N THR A 119 -4.62 16.20 5.33
CA THR A 119 -3.97 16.97 4.27
C THR A 119 -2.97 17.99 4.81
N TYR A 120 -3.24 18.60 5.97
CA TYR A 120 -2.35 19.59 6.59
C TYR A 120 -1.19 18.96 7.38
N SER A 121 -1.36 17.75 7.91
CA SER A 121 -0.32 17.06 8.71
C SER A 121 0.80 16.44 7.85
N GLY A 122 0.52 16.11 6.58
CA GLY A 122 1.50 15.57 5.64
C GLY A 122 2.34 16.59 4.86
N GLY A 123 2.03 17.89 4.98
CA GLY A 123 2.57 18.93 4.10
C GLY A 123 3.96 19.50 4.43
N ASN A 124 4.71 18.96 5.40
CA ASN A 124 5.92 19.65 5.90
C ASN A 124 7.14 18.78 6.20
N ARG A 125 7.42 17.74 5.40
CA ARG A 125 8.71 17.03 5.46
C ARG A 125 9.63 17.24 4.25
N ASN A 126 9.38 18.27 3.42
CA ASN A 126 10.28 18.54 2.30
C ASN A 126 10.44 20.02 1.90
N ARG A 127 10.35 20.95 2.86
CA ARG A 127 10.88 22.31 2.67
C ARG A 127 12.13 22.52 3.52
N LYS A 128 13.15 21.69 3.27
CA LYS A 128 14.55 22.06 3.53
C LYS A 128 15.28 22.24 2.20
N SER A 129 14.76 23.17 1.40
CA SER A 129 15.51 23.80 0.31
C SER A 129 15.32 25.30 0.48
N GLY A 130 16.12 25.84 1.39
CA GLY A 130 15.99 27.21 1.89
C GLY A 130 17.26 27.58 2.62
N GLY A 131 18.30 27.86 1.84
CA GLY A 131 19.41 28.74 2.19
C GLY A 131 20.17 28.43 3.47
N SER A 132 21.29 27.70 3.34
CA SER A 132 22.48 27.93 4.17
C SER A 132 23.70 27.24 3.56
N ARG A 133 24.52 28.05 2.87
CA ARG A 133 25.99 28.09 2.99
C ARG A 133 26.70 26.73 3.02
N PHE A 134 27.01 26.19 1.84
CA PHE A 134 28.20 25.36 1.68
C PHE A 134 28.97 25.89 0.47
N GLY A 135 30.05 26.61 0.75
CA GLY A 135 30.87 27.28 -0.25
C GLY A 135 31.73 26.28 -1.02
N GLY A 136 31.37 26.03 -2.27
CA GLY A 136 32.28 25.61 -3.32
C GLY A 136 32.59 26.84 -4.18
N ARG A 137 33.76 27.46 -3.97
CA ARG A 137 34.21 28.60 -4.77
C ARG A 137 34.89 28.02 -6.02
N ASP A 138 34.14 27.81 -7.08
CA ASP A 138 34.65 27.30 -8.35
C ASP A 138 35.48 28.39 -9.06
N PHE A 139 36.81 28.33 -8.92
CA PHE A 139 37.75 29.14 -9.70
C PHE A 139 38.11 28.41 -11.01
N ARG A 140 37.17 28.33 -11.95
CA ARG A 140 37.49 28.05 -13.36
C ARG A 140 36.61 28.89 -14.26
N LYS A 141 36.93 30.18 -14.30
CA LYS A 141 36.56 31.04 -15.41
C LYS A 141 37.81 31.84 -15.80
N GLU A 142 38.35 31.50 -16.98
CA GLU A 142 38.89 32.49 -17.93
C GLU A 142 40.12 33.28 -17.43
N GLY A 143 41.36 32.91 -17.76
CA GLY A 143 41.87 32.92 -19.14
C GLY A 143 42.38 34.31 -19.51
N SER A 144 43.54 34.73 -18.97
CA SER A 144 44.52 35.64 -19.62
C SER A 144 45.71 35.96 -18.70
N PHE A 145 46.85 36.21 -19.34
CA PHE A 145 48.13 36.76 -18.84
C PHE A 145 49.24 35.76 -18.48
N ASN A 146 50.01 35.41 -19.52
CA ASN A 146 51.48 35.32 -19.61
C ASN A 146 52.27 35.13 -18.30
N LYS A 147 53.01 34.01 -18.18
CA LYS A 147 54.47 34.03 -17.97
C LYS A 147 55.08 32.63 -18.15
N ALA A 148 56.10 32.58 -19.00
CA ALA A 148 56.95 31.43 -19.27
C ALA A 148 57.72 30.94 -18.03
N THR A 149 57.91 29.63 -17.89
CA THR A 149 59.22 29.00 -17.59
C THR A 149 59.15 27.48 -17.78
N ASP A 150 60.11 26.94 -18.52
CA ASP A 150 60.34 25.53 -18.81
C ASP A 150 60.76 24.72 -17.57
N TYR A 151 60.32 23.46 -17.44
CA TYR A 151 61.19 22.30 -17.13
C TYR A 151 60.40 20.97 -17.00
N TYR A 152 60.86 19.97 -17.75
CA TYR A 152 60.75 18.51 -17.57
C TYR A 152 59.39 17.80 -17.39
N GLY A 153 59.15 16.83 -18.27
CA GLY A 153 58.81 15.48 -17.79
C GLY A 153 57.52 14.85 -18.31
N GLY A 154 57.63 14.21 -19.49
CA GLY A 154 57.25 12.81 -19.66
C GLY A 154 55.76 12.40 -19.65
N GLY A 155 55.32 11.83 -20.77
CA GLY A 155 54.74 10.48 -20.73
C GLY A 155 53.27 10.33 -21.07
N THR A 156 53.00 10.09 -22.35
CA THR A 156 52.24 8.96 -22.92
C THR A 156 50.91 8.49 -22.32
N GLY A 157 49.90 8.42 -23.19
CA GLY A 157 48.81 7.43 -23.16
C GLY A 157 47.46 8.05 -22.80
N GLY A 158 46.42 8.04 -23.62
CA GLY A 158 46.10 7.26 -24.81
C GLY A 158 44.58 7.17 -24.82
N GLY A 159 43.93 7.91 -25.72
CA GLY A 159 42.48 7.95 -25.82
C GLY A 159 41.92 6.81 -26.66
N TYR A 160 40.75 6.30 -26.28
CA TYR A 160 39.83 5.61 -27.18
C TYR A 160 38.41 5.73 -26.62
N CYS A 161 37.61 6.55 -27.29
CA CYS A 161 36.17 6.38 -27.37
C CYS A 161 35.90 5.51 -28.61
N GLY A 162 35.01 4.53 -28.51
CA GLY A 162 34.70 3.62 -29.62
C GLY A 162 33.49 2.76 -29.31
N ASN A 163 32.41 3.05 -30.00
CA ASN A 163 31.11 2.37 -29.99
C ASN A 163 30.94 1.68 -31.34
N TYR A 164 30.86 0.34 -31.45
CA TYR A 164 30.31 -0.32 -32.66
C TYR A 164 29.85 -1.77 -32.41
N GLY A 165 28.64 -2.09 -32.92
CA GLY A 165 28.23 -3.40 -33.48
C GLY A 165 27.94 -4.52 -32.48
N GLY A 166 26.79 -5.20 -32.47
CA GLY A 166 25.95 -5.66 -33.57
C GLY A 166 26.14 -7.19 -33.74
N GLY A 167 25.10 -8.02 -33.53
CA GLY A 167 25.26 -9.48 -33.73
C GLY A 167 24.14 -10.40 -33.22
N TYR A 168 23.10 -10.55 -34.03
CA TYR A 168 22.20 -11.70 -34.29
C TYR A 168 22.43 -13.10 -33.65
N GLY A 169 21.29 -13.76 -33.33
CA GLY A 169 21.10 -15.22 -33.25
C GLY A 169 20.91 -15.72 -31.80
N GLN A 170 20.01 -16.64 -31.44
CA GLN A 170 19.09 -17.55 -32.12
C GLN A 170 18.07 -17.99 -31.05
N GLY A 171 16.82 -18.25 -31.44
CA GLY A 171 15.77 -18.69 -30.53
C GLY A 171 15.89 -20.17 -30.14
N VAL A 172 15.53 -20.46 -28.89
CA VAL A 172 15.05 -21.76 -28.41
C VAL A 172 13.90 -21.51 -27.43
N PRO A 173 12.72 -22.14 -27.57
CA PRO A 173 11.62 -21.92 -26.63
C PRO A 173 11.61 -22.95 -25.48
N SER A 174 11.26 -22.42 -24.31
CA SER A 174 10.51 -23.01 -23.18
C SER A 174 11.06 -24.25 -22.47
N ALA A 175 11.16 -24.18 -21.14
CA ALA A 175 10.18 -24.79 -20.21
C ALA A 175 10.74 -24.74 -18.77
N TRP A 176 9.90 -24.34 -17.82
CA TRP A 176 10.14 -24.33 -16.36
C TRP A 176 11.08 -23.24 -15.83
N ASP A 177 10.51 -22.09 -15.49
CA ASP A 177 10.74 -21.39 -14.21
C ASP A 177 9.52 -20.49 -13.91
#